data_AF-A0A2R2MKC3-F1
#
_entry.id   AF-A0A2R2MKC3-F1
#
_cell.length_a   1.000
_cell.length_b   1.000
_cell.length_c   1.000
_cell.angle_alpha   90.00
_cell.angle_beta   90.00
_cell.angle_gamma   90.00
#
_symmetry.space_group_name_H-M   'P 1'
#
loop_
_entity.id
_entity.type
_entity.pdbx_description
1 polymer ?
#
loop_
_entity_poly.entity_id
_entity_poly.type
_entity_poly.pdbx_seq_one_letter_code
_entity_poly.pdbx_strand_id
1 'polypeptide(L)'
;NEWTLIFKAVARAGGNVLDLWNSSQPLNENNAEARKLNSTLHQHYKSSSLGAWETLGVTRAKVALYDTNGVEVVQLVFNASGTNKFSWFARDRLLSSTYVDILSADTNVYGYHFGLVGCHSIEIYTIHPWVHQWCNNMSNADQLKAVKFPDINPSEMPSKSEFSMAAGDFLEVYTEADTWDCIATVFFIDTAHNVIAYLETIWKILKPGGYWINMGPLLYHFADMPNELSIELSYEDVKKVILQLGFLILEEKTNIKSGYTENPKSMLKYVYDCVYFVAQKPLTGS
;
A
#
# COMPACT_ATOMS: atom_id res chain seq x y z
N ASN A 1 24.84 -16.51 17.85
CA ASN A 1 24.83 -15.16 17.24
C ASN A 1 23.82 -14.31 17.97
N GLU A 2 24.25 -13.63 19.04
CA GLU A 2 23.39 -12.75 19.82
C GLU A 2 23.15 -11.42 19.08
N TRP A 3 21.93 -10.91 19.16
CA TRP A 3 21.58 -9.56 18.72
C TRP A 3 21.88 -8.56 19.84
N THR A 4 22.53 -7.45 19.52
CA THR A 4 22.78 -6.37 20.49
C THR A 4 21.63 -5.36 20.46
N LEU A 5 20.97 -5.14 21.59
CA LEU A 5 19.94 -4.10 21.72
C LEU A 5 20.59 -2.71 21.74
N ILE A 6 20.27 -1.90 20.73
CA ILE A 6 20.79 -0.53 20.59
C ILE A 6 19.73 0.55 20.84
N PHE A 7 18.45 0.21 20.68
CA PHE A 7 17.34 1.14 20.84
C PHE A 7 16.04 0.39 21.16
N LYS A 8 15.23 0.91 22.07
CA LYS A 8 13.89 0.39 22.40
C LYS A 8 12.92 1.54 22.62
N ALA A 9 11.85 1.57 21.84
CA ALA A 9 10.68 2.41 22.11
C ALA A 9 9.65 1.61 22.91
N VAL A 10 8.93 2.27 23.82
CA VAL A 10 7.93 1.63 24.69
C VAL A 10 6.65 2.46 24.61
N ALA A 11 5.52 1.83 24.32
CA ALA A 11 4.24 2.52 24.21
C ALA A 11 3.92 3.27 25.52
N ARG A 12 3.40 4.49 25.38
CA ARG A 12 2.99 5.38 26.49
C ARG A 12 4.10 5.80 27.46
N ALA A 13 5.37 5.57 27.14
CA ALA A 13 6.51 6.03 27.95
C ALA A 13 6.74 7.56 27.88
N GLY A 14 6.05 8.26 26.96
CA GLY A 14 6.18 9.71 26.75
C GLY A 14 7.45 10.11 25.99
N GLY A 15 7.53 11.37 25.58
CA GLY A 15 8.65 11.91 24.80
C GLY A 15 8.55 11.61 23.30
N ASN A 16 9.40 12.27 22.52
CA ASN A 16 9.48 12.08 21.07
C ASN A 16 10.58 11.05 20.73
N VAL A 17 10.17 9.90 20.20
CA VAL A 17 11.07 8.79 19.84
C VAL A 17 12.05 9.18 18.72
N LEU A 18 11.63 10.02 17.78
CA LEU A 18 12.47 10.49 16.69
C LEU A 18 13.55 11.45 17.20
N ASP A 19 13.19 12.37 18.09
CA ASP A 19 14.17 13.27 18.73
C ASP A 19 15.18 12.46 19.54
N LEU A 20 14.72 11.44 20.27
CA LEU A 20 15.58 10.51 20.99
C LEU A 20 16.49 9.71 20.03
N TRP A 21 16.00 9.25 18.90
CA TRP A 21 16.81 8.56 17.89
C TRP A 21 17.93 9.48 17.36
N ASN A 22 17.59 10.73 17.05
CA ASN A 22 18.49 11.72 16.48
C ASN A 22 19.54 12.24 17.46
N SER A 23 19.23 12.26 18.77
CA SER A 23 20.12 12.83 19.79
C SER A 23 21.52 12.20 19.80
N SER A 24 22.51 12.90 20.35
CA SER A 24 23.85 12.32 20.58
C SER A 24 23.96 11.56 21.90
N GLN A 25 22.98 11.74 22.80
CA GLN A 25 23.04 11.21 24.16
C GLN A 25 22.39 9.82 24.25
N PRO A 26 23.00 8.88 25.01
CA PRO A 26 22.34 7.63 25.37
C PRO A 26 21.20 7.89 26.37
N LEU A 27 20.30 6.91 26.48
CA LEU A 27 19.22 6.93 27.46
C LEU A 27 19.10 5.56 28.13
N ASN A 28 19.13 5.53 29.46
CA ASN A 28 18.98 4.31 30.25
C ASN A 28 20.02 3.22 29.95
N GLU A 29 21.20 3.57 29.42
CA GLU A 29 22.23 2.62 28.99
C GLU A 29 22.73 1.71 30.14
N ASN A 30 22.82 2.27 31.35
CA ASN A 30 23.23 1.56 32.56
C ASN A 30 22.06 0.91 33.31
N ASN A 31 20.83 1.00 32.80
CA ASN A 31 19.64 0.44 33.44
C ASN A 31 19.32 -0.94 32.85
N ALA A 32 19.55 -2.00 33.63
CA ALA A 32 19.31 -3.37 33.20
C ALA A 32 17.84 -3.66 32.90
N GLU A 33 16.90 -3.05 33.63
CA GLU A 33 15.46 -3.21 33.39
C GLU A 33 15.04 -2.57 32.07
N ALA A 34 15.64 -1.44 31.69
CA ALA A 34 15.38 -0.78 30.42
C ALA A 34 15.81 -1.61 29.21
N ARG A 35 16.76 -2.55 29.38
CA ARG A 35 17.22 -3.46 28.32
C ARG A 35 16.35 -4.69 28.13
N LYS A 36 15.46 -5.00 29.07
CA LYS A 36 14.52 -6.13 28.91
C LYS A 36 13.55 -5.83 27.78
N LEU A 37 13.29 -6.81 26.91
CA LEU A 37 12.40 -6.69 25.75
C LEU A 37 10.93 -6.87 26.14
N ASN A 38 10.51 -6.19 27.21
CA ASN A 38 9.15 -6.17 27.71
C ASN A 38 8.74 -4.73 28.05
N SER A 39 7.49 -4.59 28.49
CA SER A 39 6.90 -3.28 28.85
C SER A 39 6.86 -3.02 30.36
N THR A 40 7.54 -3.84 31.19
CA THR A 40 7.52 -3.70 32.66
C THR A 40 8.08 -2.37 33.13
N LEU A 41 9.11 -1.85 32.44
CA LEU A 41 9.57 -0.48 32.62
C LEU A 41 9.03 0.39 31.47
N HIS A 42 8.14 1.33 31.81
CA HIS A 42 7.55 2.29 30.87
C HIS A 42 8.52 3.43 30.50
N GLN A 43 9.73 3.08 30.04
CA GLN A 43 10.75 4.02 29.59
C GLN A 43 11.47 3.50 28.34
N HIS A 44 11.89 4.44 27.49
CA HIS A 44 12.72 4.13 26.32
C HIS A 44 14.15 3.76 26.70
N TYR A 45 14.86 3.11 25.77
CA TYR A 45 16.28 2.80 25.90
C TYR A 45 17.03 3.20 24.63
N LYS A 46 18.23 3.73 24.78
CA LYS A 46 19.15 4.04 23.69
C LYS A 46 20.59 3.83 24.14
N SER A 47 21.33 3.01 23.39
CA SER A 47 22.77 2.84 23.59
C SER A 47 23.57 3.94 22.87
N SER A 48 24.72 4.28 23.46
CA SER A 48 25.77 5.10 22.84
C SER A 48 26.29 4.51 21.52
N SER A 49 26.23 3.18 21.38
CA SER A 49 26.63 2.44 20.17
C SER A 49 25.90 2.91 18.91
N LEU A 50 24.66 3.40 19.04
CA LEU A 50 23.89 3.91 17.90
C LEU A 50 24.58 5.11 17.21
N GLY A 51 25.31 5.94 17.98
CA GLY A 51 26.08 7.06 17.44
C GLY A 51 27.35 6.61 16.70
N ALA A 52 27.84 5.40 16.98
CA ALA A 52 29.05 4.83 16.41
C ALA A 52 28.78 3.84 15.26
N TRP A 53 27.54 3.77 14.76
CA TRP A 53 27.06 2.78 13.78
C TRP A 53 28.05 2.47 12.65
N GLU A 54 28.57 3.51 11.99
CA GLU A 54 29.45 3.38 10.82
C GLU A 54 30.80 2.72 11.16
N THR A 55 31.24 2.83 12.42
CA THR A 55 32.50 2.25 12.91
C THR A 55 32.35 0.86 13.51
N LEU A 56 31.11 0.42 13.79
CA LEU A 56 30.84 -0.86 14.43
C LEU A 56 30.90 -2.06 13.47
N GLY A 57 30.99 -1.81 12.16
CA GLY A 57 31.00 -2.88 11.16
C GLY A 57 29.69 -3.67 11.12
N VAL A 58 28.55 -2.99 11.31
CA VAL A 58 27.23 -3.64 11.36
C VAL A 58 26.90 -4.29 10.01
N THR A 59 26.69 -5.61 10.02
CA THR A 59 26.34 -6.36 8.80
C THR A 59 24.84 -6.64 8.69
N ARG A 60 24.14 -6.73 9.84
CA ARG A 60 22.69 -6.94 9.90
C ARG A 60 22.05 -6.06 10.95
N ALA A 61 20.86 -5.56 10.66
CA ALA A 61 20.01 -4.83 11.60
C ALA A 61 18.65 -5.52 11.72
N LYS A 62 18.08 -5.55 12.92
CA LYS A 62 16.75 -6.14 13.17
C LYS A 62 15.83 -5.10 13.81
N VAL A 63 14.63 -4.96 13.24
CA VAL A 63 13.48 -4.33 13.90
C VAL A 63 12.59 -5.44 14.41
N ALA A 64 12.19 -5.36 15.68
CA ALA A 64 11.27 -6.32 16.25
C ALA A 64 10.18 -5.61 17.09
N LEU A 65 8.96 -6.14 17.03
CA LEU A 65 7.86 -5.76 17.92
C LEU A 65 7.65 -6.89 18.93
N TYR A 66 7.44 -6.50 20.18
CA TYR A 66 7.16 -7.41 21.28
C TYR A 66 5.79 -7.12 21.85
N ASP A 67 5.06 -8.15 22.24
CA ASP A 67 3.81 -7.99 22.99
C ASP A 67 4.09 -7.53 24.45
N THR A 68 3.03 -7.37 25.24
CA THR A 68 3.16 -6.91 26.63
C THR A 68 3.92 -7.90 27.53
N ASN A 69 3.94 -9.18 27.16
CA ASN A 69 4.64 -10.26 27.88
C ASN A 69 6.10 -10.43 27.43
N GLY A 70 6.55 -9.67 26.43
CA GLY A 70 7.90 -9.74 25.87
C GLY A 70 8.09 -10.86 24.84
N VAL A 71 7.00 -11.35 24.25
CA VAL A 71 7.04 -12.30 23.13
C VAL A 71 7.25 -11.52 21.84
N GLU A 72 8.23 -11.91 21.03
CA GLU A 72 8.47 -11.32 19.70
C GLU A 72 7.32 -11.70 18.77
N VAL A 73 6.58 -10.71 18.25
CA VAL A 73 5.41 -10.91 17.38
C VAL A 73 5.66 -10.50 15.93
N VAL A 74 6.63 -9.61 15.70
CA VAL A 74 7.08 -9.19 14.37
C VAL A 74 8.58 -9.04 14.39
N GLN A 75 9.25 -9.48 13.33
CA GLN A 75 10.65 -9.20 13.02
C GLN A 75 10.85 -8.84 11.55
N LEU A 76 11.71 -7.86 11.31
CA LEU A 76 12.24 -7.45 10.02
C LEU A 76 13.77 -7.42 10.12
N VAL A 77 14.47 -8.11 9.22
CA VAL A 77 15.94 -8.18 9.21
C VAL A 77 16.47 -7.57 7.92
N PHE A 78 17.44 -6.66 8.05
CA PHE A 78 18.00 -5.89 6.95
C PHE A 78 19.50 -6.15 6.79
N ASN A 79 19.99 -6.01 5.55
CA ASN A 79 21.41 -5.88 5.24
C ASN A 79 21.90 -4.48 5.61
N ALA A 80 22.63 -4.40 6.72
CA ALA A 80 23.16 -3.15 7.24
C ALA A 80 24.59 -2.84 6.76
N SER A 81 25.18 -3.70 5.92
CA SER A 81 26.56 -3.49 5.45
C SER A 81 26.68 -2.18 4.67
N GLY A 82 27.66 -1.35 5.05
CA GLY A 82 27.93 -0.06 4.41
C GLY A 82 26.85 1.00 4.63
N THR A 83 26.03 0.86 5.67
CA THR A 83 24.95 1.82 6.01
C THR A 83 25.35 2.73 7.16
N ASN A 84 24.57 3.81 7.35
CA ASN A 84 24.59 4.62 8.55
C ASN A 84 23.28 4.41 9.33
N LYS A 85 23.14 5.02 10.50
CA LYS A 85 21.95 4.85 11.36
C LYS A 85 20.62 5.28 10.71
N PHE A 86 20.64 5.94 9.55
CA PHE A 86 19.45 6.39 8.81
C PHE A 86 19.19 5.62 7.52
N SER A 87 20.19 4.97 6.93
CA SER A 87 20.08 4.38 5.58
C SER A 87 19.88 2.87 5.55
N TRP A 88 19.95 2.19 6.70
CA TRP A 88 19.81 0.73 6.76
C TRP A 88 18.36 0.24 6.63
N PHE A 89 17.39 1.06 7.01
CA PHE A 89 15.96 0.71 6.96
C PHE A 89 15.39 1.05 5.58
N ALA A 90 15.71 0.22 4.59
CA ALA A 90 15.27 0.39 3.20
C ALA A 90 14.77 -0.95 2.63
N ARG A 91 13.80 -0.89 1.71
CA ARG A 91 13.13 -2.08 1.15
C ARG A 91 14.09 -3.01 0.41
N ASP A 92 14.95 -2.46 -0.44
CA ASP A 92 15.99 -3.17 -1.19
C ASP A 92 17.02 -3.87 -0.29
N ARG A 93 17.09 -3.49 0.99
CA ARG A 93 17.97 -4.08 1.99
C ARG A 93 17.28 -5.11 2.87
N LEU A 94 15.97 -5.33 2.73
CA LEU A 94 15.23 -6.28 3.54
C LEU A 94 15.62 -7.72 3.16
N LEU A 95 16.14 -8.47 4.14
CA LEU A 95 16.58 -9.85 3.98
C LEU A 95 15.49 -10.85 4.39
N SER A 96 14.74 -10.53 5.45
CA SER A 96 13.62 -11.37 5.90
C SER A 96 12.61 -10.58 6.72
N SER A 97 11.39 -11.11 6.78
CA SER A 97 10.26 -10.54 7.50
C SER A 97 9.35 -11.63 8.03
N THR A 98 8.61 -11.32 9.10
CA THR A 98 7.50 -12.16 9.58
C THR A 98 6.32 -12.12 8.61
N TYR A 99 6.14 -10.99 7.94
CA TYR A 99 5.20 -10.84 6.85
C TYR A 99 5.84 -11.36 5.56
N VAL A 100 5.24 -12.40 4.97
CA VAL A 100 5.74 -13.01 3.72
C VAL A 100 5.54 -12.10 2.51
N ASP A 101 4.59 -11.16 2.60
CA ASP A 101 4.19 -10.26 1.53
C ASP A 101 5.07 -9.00 1.44
N ILE A 102 5.78 -8.55 2.48
CA ILE A 102 6.60 -7.30 2.39
C ILE A 102 7.68 -7.33 1.30
N LEU A 103 8.15 -8.52 0.93
CA LEU A 103 9.16 -8.70 -0.12
C LEU A 103 8.51 -8.74 -1.51
N SER A 104 7.27 -9.18 -1.61
CA SER A 104 6.52 -9.36 -2.88
C SER A 104 5.41 -8.34 -3.13
N ALA A 105 4.99 -7.57 -2.13
CA ALA A 105 3.80 -6.71 -2.19
C ALA A 105 4.13 -5.32 -2.71
N ASP A 106 3.30 -4.80 -3.60
CA ASP A 106 3.43 -3.45 -4.12
C ASP A 106 3.33 -2.38 -3.02
N THR A 107 4.02 -1.25 -3.22
CA THR A 107 4.04 -0.07 -2.34
C THR A 107 2.64 0.44 -1.96
N ASN A 108 1.63 0.11 -2.75
CA ASN A 108 0.23 0.48 -2.54
C ASN A 108 -0.35 -0.11 -1.24
N VAL A 109 -0.04 -1.36 -0.89
CA VAL A 109 -0.59 -2.02 0.31
C VAL A 109 -0.19 -1.29 1.59
N TYR A 110 1.03 -0.76 1.65
CA TYR A 110 1.53 0.03 2.78
C TYR A 110 0.82 1.37 2.93
N GLY A 111 0.58 2.07 1.82
CA GLY A 111 -0.15 3.34 1.82
C GLY A 111 -1.57 3.17 2.35
N TYR A 112 -2.27 2.13 1.90
CA TYR A 112 -3.63 1.83 2.36
C TYR A 112 -3.67 1.39 3.83
N HIS A 113 -2.75 0.53 4.28
CA HIS A 113 -2.69 0.12 5.69
C HIS A 113 -2.41 1.31 6.61
N PHE A 114 -1.46 2.18 6.25
CA PHE A 114 -1.18 3.40 7.01
C PHE A 114 -2.38 4.35 7.02
N GLY A 115 -3.03 4.55 5.87
CA GLY A 115 -4.23 5.36 5.74
C GLY A 115 -5.37 4.86 6.63
N LEU A 116 -5.73 3.58 6.52
CA LEU A 116 -6.92 3.00 7.16
C LEU A 116 -6.72 2.68 8.64
N VAL A 117 -5.56 2.18 9.03
CA VAL A 117 -5.29 1.69 10.39
C VAL A 117 -4.46 2.69 11.20
N GLY A 118 -3.61 3.48 10.53
CA GLY A 118 -2.69 4.42 11.18
C GLY A 118 -3.23 5.84 11.36
N CYS A 119 -4.29 6.23 10.66
CA CYS A 119 -4.89 7.56 10.79
C CYS A 119 -6.14 7.52 11.70
N HIS A 120 -6.11 8.29 12.78
CA HIS A 120 -7.22 8.37 13.75
C HIS A 120 -7.82 9.76 13.88
N SER A 121 -7.51 10.67 12.96
CA SER A 121 -7.92 12.07 13.00
C SER A 121 -7.80 12.69 11.60
N ILE A 122 -8.57 13.76 11.37
CA ILE A 122 -8.63 14.48 10.10
C ILE A 122 -7.41 15.42 9.96
N GLU A 123 -6.86 15.51 8.75
CA GLU A 123 -5.81 16.44 8.31
C GLU A 123 -4.52 16.44 9.16
N ILE A 124 -4.20 15.32 9.81
CA ILE A 124 -3.05 15.20 10.72
C ILE A 124 -1.70 15.09 10.00
N TYR A 125 -1.68 14.68 8.74
CA TYR A 125 -0.48 14.57 7.94
C TYR A 125 -0.48 15.62 6.84
N THR A 126 0.71 16.08 6.46
CA THR A 126 0.92 17.01 5.36
C THR A 126 1.94 16.42 4.40
N ILE A 127 1.59 16.36 3.12
CA ILE A 127 2.47 15.97 2.02
C ILE A 127 2.55 17.10 0.99
N HIS A 128 3.61 17.08 0.19
CA HIS A 128 3.75 17.99 -0.95
C HIS A 128 3.82 17.16 -2.23
N PRO A 129 2.68 16.70 -2.75
CA PRO A 129 2.66 15.69 -3.81
C PRO A 129 3.29 16.18 -5.10
N TRP A 130 3.34 17.49 -5.36
CA TRP A 130 3.78 18.05 -6.64
C TRP A 130 5.25 18.49 -6.68
N VAL A 131 6.02 18.29 -5.61
CA VAL A 131 7.41 18.80 -5.54
C VAL A 131 8.33 18.22 -6.59
N HIS A 132 8.04 17.01 -7.06
CA HIS A 132 8.81 16.31 -8.08
C HIS A 132 8.47 16.78 -9.52
N GLN A 133 7.41 17.58 -9.71
CA GLN A 133 7.01 18.11 -11.01
C GLN A 133 7.75 19.42 -11.28
N TRP A 134 8.81 19.39 -12.11
CA TRP A 134 9.64 20.58 -12.41
C TRP A 134 9.16 21.38 -13.63
N CYS A 135 8.37 20.77 -14.50
CA CYS A 135 7.85 21.36 -15.73
C CYS A 135 6.35 21.65 -15.63
N ASN A 136 5.83 22.49 -16.53
CA ASN A 136 4.40 22.82 -16.62
C ASN A 136 3.83 23.47 -15.35
N ASN A 137 4.65 24.18 -14.58
CA ASN A 137 4.20 24.94 -13.41
C ASN A 137 3.92 26.40 -13.80
N MET A 138 2.73 26.90 -13.46
CA MET A 138 2.42 28.33 -13.59
C MET A 138 3.18 29.19 -12.56
N SER A 139 3.46 28.62 -11.37
CA SER A 139 4.22 29.27 -10.31
C SER A 139 4.97 28.26 -9.43
N ASN A 140 6.05 28.70 -8.78
CA ASN A 140 6.79 27.87 -7.81
C ASN A 140 5.93 27.50 -6.59
N ALA A 141 4.94 28.34 -6.24
CA ALA A 141 4.01 28.06 -5.15
C ALA A 141 3.10 26.86 -5.44
N ASP A 142 2.74 26.63 -6.70
CA ASP A 142 1.91 25.48 -7.09
C ASP A 142 2.68 24.16 -6.93
N GLN A 143 3.98 24.14 -7.26
CA GLN A 143 4.85 22.98 -7.08
C GLN A 143 5.04 22.60 -5.61
N LEU A 144 5.19 23.61 -4.74
CA LEU A 144 5.39 23.41 -3.29
C LEU A 144 4.08 23.27 -2.51
N LYS A 145 2.93 23.23 -3.18
CA LYS A 145 1.63 23.22 -2.50
C LYS A 145 1.49 22.00 -1.60
N ALA A 146 1.21 22.28 -0.33
CA ALA A 146 0.90 21.28 0.69
C ALA A 146 -0.53 20.73 0.50
N VAL A 147 -0.70 19.43 0.75
CA VAL A 147 -1.98 18.73 0.85
C VAL A 147 -2.02 18.02 2.20
N LYS A 148 -3.13 18.17 2.93
CA LYS A 148 -3.34 17.49 4.20
C LYS A 148 -4.22 16.26 4.02
N PHE A 149 -3.98 15.23 4.84
CA PHE A 149 -4.76 13.99 4.84
C PHE A 149 -4.74 13.31 6.23
N PRO A 150 -5.67 12.38 6.51
CA PRO A 150 -6.86 12.07 5.72
C PRO A 150 -7.93 13.16 5.87
N ASP A 151 -8.77 13.38 4.86
CA ASP A 151 -9.87 14.36 4.89
C ASP A 151 -11.09 13.87 5.72
N ILE A 152 -11.19 12.56 5.93
CA ILE A 152 -12.17 11.88 6.79
C ILE A 152 -11.42 11.02 7.81
N ASN A 153 -11.96 10.85 9.01
CA ASN A 153 -11.39 9.93 9.99
C ASN A 153 -11.72 8.47 9.65
N PRO A 154 -10.75 7.64 9.23
CA PRO A 154 -11.03 6.25 8.82
C PRO A 154 -11.49 5.36 9.98
N SER A 155 -11.23 5.80 11.23
CA SER A 155 -11.65 5.09 12.44
C SER A 155 -13.13 5.31 12.78
N GLU A 156 -13.81 6.25 12.14
CA GLU A 156 -15.24 6.54 12.35
C GLU A 156 -16.14 5.63 11.50
N MET A 157 -15.83 4.32 11.45
CA MET A 157 -16.72 3.35 10.84
C MET A 157 -17.91 3.04 11.77
N PRO A 158 -19.14 2.93 11.22
CA PRO A 158 -20.29 2.48 12.00
C PRO A 158 -20.00 1.14 12.68
N SER A 159 -20.48 0.95 13.91
CA SER A 159 -20.17 -0.22 14.75
C SER A 159 -20.67 -1.58 14.21
N LYS A 160 -21.36 -1.60 13.06
CA LYS A 160 -21.88 -2.80 12.39
C LYS A 160 -21.30 -2.99 10.98
N SER A 161 -20.28 -2.21 10.60
CA SER A 161 -19.67 -2.32 9.28
C SER A 161 -18.62 -3.44 9.26
N GLU A 162 -18.76 -4.37 8.33
CA GLU A 162 -17.75 -5.38 8.01
C GLU A 162 -16.94 -4.86 6.81
N PHE A 163 -15.69 -4.48 7.07
CA PHE A 163 -14.76 -4.00 6.04
C PHE A 163 -13.44 -4.74 6.19
N SER A 164 -12.93 -5.24 5.07
CA SER A 164 -11.71 -6.04 5.01
C SER A 164 -10.87 -5.68 3.80
N MET A 165 -9.57 -5.95 3.90
CA MET A 165 -8.61 -5.79 2.81
C MET A 165 -7.81 -7.09 2.67
N ALA A 166 -7.58 -7.54 1.44
CA ALA A 166 -6.71 -8.66 1.14
C ALA A 166 -5.45 -8.15 0.44
N ALA A 167 -4.30 -8.75 0.76
CA ALA A 167 -3.04 -8.48 0.09
C ALA A 167 -2.68 -9.66 -0.81
N GLY A 168 -2.34 -9.37 -2.07
CA GLY A 168 -1.92 -10.37 -3.06
C GLY A 168 -2.44 -10.05 -4.46
N ASP A 169 -2.03 -10.87 -5.43
CA ASP A 169 -2.52 -10.79 -6.80
C ASP A 169 -4.00 -11.18 -6.87
N PHE A 170 -4.79 -10.43 -7.64
CA PHE A 170 -6.23 -10.66 -7.78
C PHE A 170 -6.57 -12.09 -8.25
N LEU A 171 -5.81 -12.63 -9.20
CA LEU A 171 -6.02 -13.97 -9.77
C LEU A 171 -5.64 -15.08 -8.78
N GLU A 172 -4.69 -14.83 -7.89
CA GLU A 172 -4.23 -15.80 -6.88
C GLU A 172 -5.09 -15.79 -5.62
N VAL A 173 -5.53 -14.60 -5.19
CA VAL A 173 -6.31 -14.42 -3.96
C VAL A 173 -7.76 -14.85 -4.14
N TYR A 174 -8.39 -14.49 -5.25
CA TYR A 174 -9.82 -14.71 -5.46
C TYR A 174 -10.08 -15.91 -6.38
N THR A 175 -10.12 -17.10 -5.79
CA THR A 175 -10.23 -18.36 -6.54
C THR A 175 -11.54 -19.12 -6.33
N GLU A 176 -12.33 -18.76 -5.31
CA GLU A 176 -13.61 -19.40 -5.00
C GLU A 176 -14.71 -18.91 -5.95
N ALA A 177 -15.43 -19.85 -6.57
CA ALA A 177 -16.50 -19.54 -7.49
C ALA A 177 -17.78 -19.14 -6.76
N ASP A 178 -18.57 -18.27 -7.40
CA ASP A 178 -19.90 -17.86 -6.91
C ASP A 178 -19.89 -17.30 -5.46
N THR A 179 -18.87 -16.52 -5.13
CA THR A 179 -18.68 -15.95 -3.78
C THR A 179 -19.20 -14.52 -3.66
N TRP A 180 -19.06 -13.70 -4.69
CA TRP A 180 -19.32 -12.27 -4.64
C TRP A 180 -20.65 -11.89 -5.29
N ASP A 181 -21.44 -11.06 -4.61
CA ASP A 181 -22.69 -10.50 -5.15
C ASP A 181 -22.42 -9.33 -6.11
N CYS A 182 -21.32 -8.60 -5.88
CA CYS A 182 -20.92 -7.47 -6.71
C CYS A 182 -19.39 -7.34 -6.75
N ILE A 183 -18.84 -6.98 -7.91
CA ILE A 183 -17.44 -6.59 -8.10
C ILE A 183 -17.41 -5.21 -8.76
N ALA A 184 -16.60 -4.31 -8.21
CA ALA A 184 -16.38 -2.98 -8.77
C ALA A 184 -14.90 -2.80 -9.13
N THR A 185 -14.61 -2.55 -10.41
CA THR A 185 -13.25 -2.29 -10.92
C THR A 185 -13.15 -0.84 -11.38
N VAL A 186 -12.20 -0.08 -10.81
CA VAL A 186 -12.01 1.35 -11.14
C VAL A 186 -10.54 1.59 -11.48
N PHE A 187 -10.23 1.95 -12.75
CA PHE A 187 -8.86 2.06 -13.25
C PHE A 187 -8.00 0.81 -12.93
N PHE A 188 -8.54 -0.38 -13.26
CA PHE A 188 -7.98 -1.66 -12.80
C PHE A 188 -7.77 -2.68 -13.93
N ILE A 189 -8.73 -2.86 -14.83
CA ILE A 189 -8.67 -3.99 -15.78
C ILE A 189 -7.49 -3.90 -16.77
N ASP A 190 -6.94 -2.71 -16.94
CA ASP A 190 -5.77 -2.41 -17.76
C ASP A 190 -4.43 -2.64 -17.03
N THR A 191 -4.45 -3.02 -15.76
CA THR A 191 -3.25 -3.47 -15.03
C THR A 191 -2.93 -4.93 -15.25
N ALA A 192 -3.72 -5.67 -16.04
CA ALA A 192 -3.51 -7.08 -16.28
C ALA A 192 -2.42 -7.34 -17.34
N HIS A 193 -1.59 -8.36 -17.13
CA HIS A 193 -0.78 -8.95 -18.21
C HIS A 193 -1.67 -9.55 -19.30
N ASN A 194 -2.77 -10.17 -18.89
CA ASN A 194 -3.80 -10.70 -19.76
C ASN A 194 -5.18 -10.30 -19.23
N VAL A 195 -5.79 -9.30 -19.87
CA VAL A 195 -7.12 -8.81 -19.49
C VAL A 195 -8.19 -9.90 -19.53
N ILE A 196 -8.06 -10.89 -20.42
CA ILE A 196 -9.02 -12.02 -20.51
C ILE A 196 -9.02 -12.82 -19.21
N ALA A 197 -7.85 -13.03 -18.59
CA ALA A 197 -7.75 -13.76 -17.32
C ALA A 197 -8.47 -13.02 -16.16
N TYR A 198 -8.42 -11.68 -16.15
CA TYR A 198 -9.20 -10.88 -15.20
C TYR A 198 -10.70 -11.07 -15.44
N LEU A 199 -11.17 -10.97 -16.69
CA LEU A 199 -12.58 -11.15 -17.06
C LEU A 199 -13.11 -12.54 -16.70
N GLU A 200 -12.33 -13.59 -16.97
CA GLU A 200 -12.66 -14.98 -16.61
C GLU A 200 -12.76 -15.15 -15.09
N THR A 201 -11.86 -14.53 -14.34
CA THR A 201 -11.87 -14.59 -12.87
C THR A 201 -13.07 -13.84 -12.30
N ILE A 202 -13.37 -12.64 -12.79
CA ILE A 202 -14.57 -11.87 -12.41
C ILE A 202 -15.83 -12.69 -12.66
N TRP A 203 -15.95 -13.33 -13.83
CA TRP A 203 -17.07 -14.23 -14.13
C TRP A 203 -17.16 -15.42 -13.17
N LYS A 204 -16.03 -16.07 -12.90
CA LYS A 204 -15.95 -17.25 -12.03
C LYS A 204 -16.41 -16.93 -10.61
N ILE A 205 -15.90 -15.84 -10.03
CA ILE A 205 -16.11 -15.55 -8.60
C ILE A 205 -17.42 -14.81 -8.31
N LEU A 206 -18.08 -14.23 -9.33
CA LEU A 206 -19.42 -13.67 -9.18
C LEU A 206 -20.47 -14.77 -9.03
N LYS A 207 -21.41 -14.59 -8.10
CA LYS A 207 -22.61 -15.42 -8.01
C LYS A 207 -23.48 -15.31 -9.27
N PRO A 208 -24.27 -16.33 -9.63
CA PRO A 208 -25.38 -16.16 -10.57
C PRO A 208 -26.30 -15.02 -10.10
N GLY A 209 -26.64 -14.10 -11.00
CA GLY A 209 -27.35 -12.86 -10.68
C GLY A 209 -26.47 -11.71 -10.16
N GLY A 210 -25.18 -11.95 -9.91
CA GLY A 210 -24.24 -10.96 -9.41
C GLY A 210 -23.84 -9.91 -10.45
N TYR A 211 -23.38 -8.76 -9.97
CA TYR A 211 -23.08 -7.58 -10.80
C TYR A 211 -21.58 -7.31 -10.90
N TRP A 212 -21.14 -6.93 -12.08
CA TRP A 212 -19.84 -6.32 -12.31
C TRP A 212 -20.01 -4.89 -12.78
N ILE A 213 -19.42 -3.94 -12.06
CA ILE A 213 -19.37 -2.53 -12.40
C ILE A 213 -17.93 -2.18 -12.75
N ASN A 214 -17.70 -1.57 -13.90
CA ASN A 214 -16.38 -1.12 -14.32
C ASN A 214 -16.38 0.36 -14.65
N MET A 215 -15.33 1.08 -14.29
CA MET A 215 -15.04 2.44 -14.76
C MET A 215 -13.53 2.63 -14.97
N GLY A 216 -13.09 2.88 -16.20
CA GLY A 216 -11.68 3.18 -16.44
C GLY A 216 -11.32 3.35 -17.91
N PRO A 217 -10.07 3.75 -18.19
CA PRO A 217 -9.49 3.69 -19.52
C PRO A 217 -9.00 2.27 -19.84
N LEU A 218 -8.26 2.14 -20.94
CA LEU A 218 -7.47 0.97 -21.30
C LEU A 218 -6.02 1.38 -21.56
N LEU A 219 -5.32 1.82 -20.51
CA LEU A 219 -3.89 2.14 -20.57
C LEU A 219 -3.10 0.93 -20.06
N TYR A 220 -2.88 -0.05 -20.94
CA TYR A 220 -2.26 -1.33 -20.57
C TYR A 220 -0.88 -1.13 -19.97
N HIS A 221 -0.73 -1.52 -18.70
CA HIS A 221 0.44 -1.21 -17.88
C HIS A 221 1.74 -1.75 -18.46
N PHE A 222 1.69 -2.94 -19.07
CA PHE A 222 2.85 -3.69 -19.54
C PHE A 222 3.17 -3.49 -21.04
N ALA A 223 2.39 -2.68 -21.77
CA ALA A 223 2.50 -2.57 -23.24
C ALA A 223 3.89 -2.13 -23.72
N ASP A 224 4.54 -1.22 -23.00
CA ASP A 224 5.86 -0.69 -23.33
C ASP A 224 7.00 -1.30 -22.50
N MET A 225 6.74 -2.38 -21.73
CA MET A 225 7.74 -3.00 -20.87
C MET A 225 8.46 -4.16 -21.58
N PRO A 226 9.80 -4.07 -21.77
CA PRO A 226 10.55 -5.16 -22.40
C PRO A 226 10.48 -6.44 -21.58
N ASN A 227 10.22 -7.57 -22.26
CA ASN A 227 10.12 -8.92 -21.68
C ASN A 227 8.92 -9.15 -20.77
N GLU A 228 7.95 -8.24 -20.72
CA GLU A 228 6.67 -8.47 -20.04
C GLU A 228 5.60 -8.92 -21.04
N LEU A 229 4.72 -9.84 -20.60
CA LEU A 229 3.54 -10.21 -21.38
C LEU A 229 2.49 -9.12 -21.23
N SER A 230 1.93 -8.65 -22.35
CA SER A 230 0.84 -7.70 -22.41
C SER A 230 -0.12 -8.08 -23.53
N ILE A 231 -1.39 -8.37 -23.18
CA ILE A 231 -2.47 -8.57 -24.16
C ILE A 231 -3.34 -7.32 -24.18
N GLU A 232 -3.10 -6.48 -25.19
CA GLU A 232 -3.78 -5.20 -25.38
C GLU A 232 -5.02 -5.35 -26.26
N LEU A 233 -6.19 -5.50 -25.65
CA LEU A 233 -7.45 -5.52 -26.37
C LEU A 233 -8.03 -4.11 -26.54
N SER A 234 -8.64 -3.85 -27.69
CA SER A 234 -9.53 -2.71 -27.85
C SER A 234 -10.76 -2.87 -26.96
N TYR A 235 -11.45 -1.77 -26.61
CA TYR A 235 -12.70 -1.90 -25.84
C TYR A 235 -13.76 -2.72 -26.59
N GLU A 236 -13.78 -2.66 -27.92
CA GLU A 236 -14.66 -3.50 -28.74
C GLU A 236 -14.40 -5.00 -28.49
N ASP A 237 -13.14 -5.40 -28.41
CA ASP A 237 -12.76 -6.80 -28.19
C ASP A 237 -12.93 -7.22 -26.73
N VAL A 238 -12.63 -6.34 -25.77
CA VAL A 238 -12.99 -6.54 -24.36
C VAL A 238 -14.48 -6.82 -24.25
N LYS A 239 -15.32 -5.99 -24.87
CA LYS A 239 -16.78 -6.18 -24.88
C LYS A 239 -17.20 -7.50 -25.51
N LYS A 240 -16.57 -7.93 -26.61
CA LYS A 240 -16.84 -9.25 -27.21
C LYS A 240 -16.54 -10.38 -26.22
N VAL A 241 -15.41 -10.32 -25.51
CA VAL A 241 -15.06 -11.33 -24.49
C VAL A 241 -16.09 -11.33 -23.36
N ILE A 242 -16.49 -10.16 -22.87
CA ILE A 242 -17.54 -10.03 -21.83
C ILE A 242 -18.83 -10.75 -22.26
N LEU A 243 -19.29 -10.50 -23.49
CA LEU A 243 -20.49 -11.14 -24.03
C LEU A 243 -20.32 -12.65 -24.25
N GLN A 244 -19.15 -13.08 -24.71
CA GLN A 244 -18.84 -14.51 -24.91
C GLN A 244 -18.77 -15.30 -23.61
N LEU A 245 -18.31 -14.68 -22.52
CA LEU A 245 -18.37 -15.28 -21.17
C LEU A 245 -19.81 -15.48 -20.70
N GLY A 246 -20.75 -14.70 -21.24
CA GLY A 246 -22.18 -14.80 -20.93
C GLY A 246 -22.72 -13.65 -20.08
N PHE A 247 -21.95 -12.58 -19.85
CA PHE A 247 -22.45 -11.40 -19.15
C PHE A 247 -23.53 -10.69 -19.95
N LEU A 248 -24.54 -10.17 -19.24
CA LEU A 248 -25.55 -9.27 -19.77
C LEU A 248 -25.14 -7.84 -19.45
N ILE A 249 -24.85 -7.03 -20.47
CA ILE A 249 -24.55 -5.60 -20.28
C ILE A 249 -25.88 -4.86 -20.08
N LEU A 250 -26.07 -4.31 -18.89
CA LEU A 250 -27.28 -3.60 -18.48
C LEU A 250 -27.17 -2.09 -18.71
N GLU A 251 -25.96 -1.55 -18.54
CA GLU A 251 -25.67 -0.13 -18.77
C GLU A 251 -24.28 0.00 -19.38
N GLU A 252 -24.12 0.94 -20.32
CA GLU A 252 -22.85 1.26 -20.95
C GLU A 252 -22.80 2.75 -21.29
N LYS A 253 -21.72 3.42 -20.89
CA LYS A 253 -21.44 4.83 -21.17
C LYS A 253 -19.98 5.01 -21.53
N THR A 254 -19.71 5.59 -22.69
CA THR A 254 -18.36 5.95 -23.13
C THR A 254 -18.13 7.45 -22.96
N ASN A 255 -16.87 7.90 -23.11
CA ASN A 255 -16.47 9.30 -23.00
C ASN A 255 -16.74 9.91 -21.61
N ILE A 256 -16.64 9.11 -20.54
CA ILE A 256 -16.69 9.61 -19.17
C ILE A 256 -15.32 10.22 -18.85
N LYS A 257 -15.25 11.55 -18.87
CA LYS A 257 -13.99 12.26 -18.59
C LYS A 257 -13.58 12.11 -17.14
N SER A 258 -12.39 11.59 -16.91
CA SER A 258 -11.78 11.49 -15.57
C SER A 258 -10.29 11.82 -15.61
N GLY A 259 -9.83 12.48 -14.55
CA GLY A 259 -8.41 12.59 -14.26
C GLY A 259 -7.91 11.43 -13.41
N TYR A 260 -6.59 11.31 -13.27
CA TYR A 260 -5.95 10.40 -12.33
C TYR A 260 -4.74 11.07 -11.69
N THR A 261 -4.75 11.26 -10.37
CA THR A 261 -3.67 11.93 -9.60
C THR A 261 -3.18 13.25 -10.21
N GLU A 262 -4.09 14.05 -10.77
CA GLU A 262 -3.72 15.28 -11.48
C GLU A 262 -3.24 16.39 -10.54
N ASN A 263 -2.23 17.15 -10.98
CA ASN A 263 -1.98 18.48 -10.46
C ASN A 263 -2.95 19.48 -11.14
N PRO A 264 -3.97 20.00 -10.44
CA PRO A 264 -4.99 20.85 -11.06
C PRO A 264 -4.43 22.20 -11.56
N LYS A 265 -3.23 22.59 -11.11
CA LYS A 265 -2.52 23.82 -11.49
C LYS A 265 -1.46 23.61 -12.57
N SER A 266 -1.22 22.37 -12.99
CA SER A 266 -0.31 22.06 -14.09
C SER A 266 -0.85 22.61 -15.42
N MET A 267 0.06 23.11 -16.27
CA MET A 267 -0.21 23.50 -17.66
C MET A 267 -0.48 22.29 -18.57
N LEU A 268 0.01 21.11 -18.18
CA LEU A 268 -0.22 19.84 -18.88
C LEU A 268 -1.11 18.93 -18.01
N LYS A 269 -2.19 18.41 -18.58
CA LYS A 269 -3.13 17.50 -17.91
C LYS A 269 -3.45 16.32 -18.81
N TYR A 270 -3.52 15.14 -18.21
CA TYR A 270 -3.98 13.92 -18.87
C TYR A 270 -5.42 13.66 -18.45
N VAL A 271 -6.34 13.69 -19.41
CA VAL A 271 -7.74 13.35 -19.19
C VAL A 271 -8.03 12.06 -19.92
N TYR A 272 -8.60 11.09 -19.21
CA TYR A 272 -9.04 9.83 -19.76
C TYR A 272 -10.51 9.94 -20.17
N ASP A 273 -10.82 9.53 -21.39
CA ASP A 273 -12.18 9.26 -21.82
C ASP A 273 -12.52 7.81 -21.45
N CYS A 274 -12.97 7.62 -20.22
CA CYS A 274 -13.22 6.30 -19.66
C CYS A 274 -14.49 5.67 -20.22
N VAL A 275 -14.54 4.34 -20.12
CA VAL A 275 -15.75 3.56 -20.31
C VAL A 275 -16.28 3.13 -18.95
N TYR A 276 -17.58 3.35 -18.75
CA TYR A 276 -18.35 2.86 -17.63
C TYR A 276 -19.35 1.82 -18.13
N PHE A 277 -19.47 0.69 -17.42
CA PHE A 277 -20.55 -0.25 -17.67
C PHE A 277 -20.99 -0.98 -16.40
N VAL A 278 -22.23 -1.47 -16.44
CA VAL A 278 -22.78 -2.44 -15.49
C VAL A 278 -23.13 -3.69 -16.27
N ALA A 279 -22.54 -4.81 -15.87
CA ALA A 279 -22.80 -6.13 -16.42
C ALA A 279 -23.35 -7.05 -15.31
N GLN A 280 -24.17 -8.03 -15.69
CA GLN A 280 -24.72 -9.01 -14.76
C GLN A 280 -24.43 -10.43 -15.23
N LYS A 281 -23.98 -11.30 -14.32
CA LYS A 281 -23.91 -12.73 -14.56
C LYS A 281 -25.35 -13.28 -14.51
N PRO A 282 -25.85 -13.99 -15.54
CA PRO A 282 -27.21 -14.52 -15.54
C PRO A 282 -27.50 -15.41 -14.32
N LEU A 283 -28.77 -15.52 -13.94
CA LEU A 283 -29.21 -16.52 -12.98
C LEU A 283 -29.08 -17.92 -13.60
N THR A 284 -28.68 -18.91 -12.80
CA THR A 284 -28.70 -20.31 -13.24
C THR A 284 -30.15 -20.76 -13.45
N GLY A 285 -30.58 -20.86 -14.70
CA GLY A 285 -31.92 -21.35 -15.08
C GLY A 285 -32.75 -20.46 -16.02
N SER A 286 -32.16 -19.38 -16.58
CA SER A 286 -32.77 -18.58 -17.66
C SER A 286 -32.32 -19.03 -19.04
#